data_AF-A0AA51FXX8-F1
#
_entry.id   AF-A0AA51FXX8-F1
#
_cell.length_a   1.000
_cell.length_b   1.000
_cell.length_c   1.000
_cell.angle_alpha   90.00
_cell.angle_beta   90.00
_cell.angle_gamma   90.00
#
_symmetry.space_group_name_H-M   'P 1'
#
loop_
_entity.id
_entity.type
_entity.pdbx_description
1 polymer ?
#
loop_
_entity_poly.entity_id
_entity_poly.type
_entity_poly.pdbx_seq_one_letter_code
_entity_poly.pdbx_strand_id
1 'polypeptide(L)'
;PVTMESNKVYLKKLNLILIQVLKREWPHNWETFISDIVGASKTNESLCQNNMVILKLLSEEVFVFSTGQLTQTKAKHLKDTMCSEFSQIFTLCQFVLENSQNAPLVDATLHTLLRFSISTLIFKFLNVPMFRNVTLSCLTEIAGVTVSNY
;
A
#
# COMPACT_ATOMS: atom_id res chain seq x y z
N PRO A 1 -7.47 5.70 28.17
CA PRO A 1 -8.47 6.05 27.14
C PRO A 1 -8.96 4.80 26.39
N VAL A 2 -10.08 4.25 26.87
CA VAL A 2 -10.70 2.97 26.44
C VAL A 2 -11.39 3.08 25.05
N THR A 3 -11.35 4.26 24.43
CA THR A 3 -12.08 4.65 23.22
C THR A 3 -11.34 4.39 21.90
N MET A 4 -10.02 4.15 21.90
CA MET A 4 -9.26 3.91 20.65
C MET A 4 -9.17 2.44 20.26
N GLU A 5 -9.08 1.51 21.22
CA GLU A 5 -9.05 0.06 20.92
C GLU A 5 -10.42 -0.49 20.53
N SER A 6 -11.48 0.00 21.18
CA SER A 6 -12.88 -0.37 20.90
C SER A 6 -13.33 -0.01 19.48
N ASN A 7 -12.68 0.96 18.83
CA ASN A 7 -13.03 1.42 17.48
C ASN A 7 -12.09 0.91 16.37
N LYS A 8 -11.06 0.10 16.67
CA LYS A 8 -10.14 -0.45 15.64
C LYS A 8 -10.88 -1.25 14.56
N VAL A 9 -11.84 -2.09 14.97
CA VAL A 9 -12.66 -2.89 14.04
C VAL A 9 -13.55 -2.00 13.18
N TYR A 10 -14.15 -0.98 13.77
CA TYR A 10 -15.01 -0.04 13.06
C TYR A 10 -14.22 0.79 12.04
N LEU A 11 -13.08 1.36 12.46
CA LEU A 11 -12.18 2.10 11.58
C LEU A 11 -11.68 1.23 10.42
N LYS A 12 -11.33 -0.03 10.69
CA LYS A 12 -10.97 -0.99 9.64
C LYS A 12 -12.10 -1.18 8.63
N LYS A 13 -13.36 -1.29 9.08
CA LYS A 13 -14.52 -1.37 8.18
C LYS A 13 -14.69 -0.10 7.34
N LEU A 14 -14.51 1.09 7.93
CA LEU A 14 -14.55 2.35 7.18
C LEU A 14 -13.47 2.40 6.09
N ASN A 15 -12.24 1.99 6.42
CA ASN A 15 -11.15 1.92 5.45
C ASN A 15 -11.51 0.95 4.30
N LEU A 16 -12.10 -0.21 4.60
CA LEU A 16 -12.54 -1.15 3.56
C LEU A 16 -13.65 -0.56 2.67
N ILE A 17 -14.59 0.20 3.23
CA ILE A 17 -15.61 0.91 2.46
C ILE A 17 -14.96 1.94 1.53
N LEU A 18 -14.00 2.72 2.04
CA LEU A 18 -13.23 3.65 1.24
C LEU A 18 -12.52 2.95 0.06
N ILE A 19 -11.90 1.78 0.29
CA ILE A 19 -11.31 0.98 -0.80
C ILE A 19 -12.35 0.61 -1.86
N GLN A 20 -13.58 0.25 -1.46
CA GLN A 20 -14.63 -0.06 -2.44
C GLN A 20 -15.08 1.16 -3.25
N VAL A 21 -15.03 2.37 -2.66
CA VAL A 21 -15.24 3.63 -3.39
C VAL A 21 -14.08 3.88 -4.36
N LEU A 22 -12.84 3.77 -3.90
CA LEU A 22 -11.64 3.99 -4.73
C LEU A 22 -11.58 3.03 -5.92
N LYS A 23 -12.02 1.78 -5.77
CA LYS A 23 -12.11 0.83 -6.89
C LYS A 23 -13.02 1.30 -8.03
N ARG A 24 -13.98 2.18 -7.73
CA ARG A 24 -14.93 2.72 -8.71
C ARG A 24 -14.47 4.07 -9.23
N GLU A 25 -14.10 4.97 -8.33
CA GLU A 25 -13.85 6.39 -8.62
C GLU A 25 -12.39 6.66 -9.01
N TRP A 26 -11.43 5.97 -8.39
CA TRP A 26 -10.01 6.18 -8.69
C TRP A 26 -9.57 5.30 -9.86
N PRO A 27 -8.77 5.81 -10.82
CA PRO A 27 -8.18 7.15 -10.84
C PRO A 27 -9.00 8.24 -11.54
N HIS A 28 -10.04 7.90 -12.31
CA HIS A 28 -10.67 8.86 -13.23
C HIS A 28 -11.45 9.99 -12.56
N ASN A 29 -12.28 9.68 -11.55
CA ASN A 29 -13.14 10.66 -10.89
C ASN A 29 -12.49 11.24 -9.62
N TRP A 30 -11.36 10.69 -9.18
CA TRP A 30 -10.64 11.13 -7.99
C TRP A 30 -9.13 11.12 -8.22
N GLU A 31 -8.68 11.84 -9.24
CA GLU A 31 -7.29 11.85 -9.71
C GLU A 31 -6.28 12.21 -8.59
N THR A 32 -6.65 13.13 -7.70
CA THR A 32 -5.77 13.65 -6.64
C THR A 32 -5.68 12.77 -5.40
N PHE A 33 -6.36 11.63 -5.34
CA PHE A 33 -6.44 10.83 -4.11
C PHE A 33 -5.06 10.53 -3.49
N ILE A 34 -4.08 10.11 -4.30
CA ILE A 34 -2.73 9.79 -3.79
C ILE A 34 -2.00 11.04 -3.29
N SER A 35 -2.05 12.16 -4.03
CA SER A 35 -1.43 13.40 -3.57
C SER A 35 -2.07 13.91 -2.29
N ASP A 36 -3.41 13.82 -2.19
CA ASP A 36 -4.19 14.30 -1.05
C ASP A 36 -3.88 13.47 0.20
N ILE A 37 -3.89 12.13 0.09
CA ILE A 37 -3.61 11.25 1.22
C ILE A 37 -2.14 11.37 1.67
N VAL A 38 -1.20 11.55 0.74
CA VAL A 38 0.22 11.79 1.08
C VAL A 38 0.40 13.14 1.77
N GLY A 39 -0.27 14.20 1.28
CA GLY A 39 -0.26 15.51 1.90
C GLY A 39 -0.85 15.49 3.31
N ALA A 40 -2.02 14.88 3.47
CA ALA A 40 -2.72 14.75 4.75
C ALA A 40 -1.88 13.97 5.78
N SER A 41 -1.12 12.96 5.34
CA SER A 41 -0.27 12.13 6.21
C SER A 41 0.83 12.93 6.93
N LYS A 42 1.22 14.11 6.42
CA LYS A 42 2.23 14.95 7.06
C LYS A 42 1.70 15.81 8.21
N THR A 43 0.38 15.81 8.45
CA THR A 43 -0.25 16.69 9.44
C THR A 43 -0.29 16.11 10.85
N ASN A 44 -0.45 14.79 10.99
CA ASN A 44 -0.59 14.10 12.27
C ASN A 44 -0.21 12.62 12.11
N GLU A 45 0.61 12.10 13.03
CA GLU A 45 1.05 10.70 13.01
C GLU A 45 -0.10 9.68 13.08
N SER A 46 -1.15 9.95 13.84
CA SER A 46 -2.32 9.06 13.92
C SER A 46 -3.07 8.97 12.59
N LEU A 47 -3.16 10.11 11.88
CA LEU A 47 -3.74 10.16 10.54
C LEU A 47 -2.82 9.47 9.53
N CYS A 48 -1.51 9.72 9.61
CA CYS A 48 -0.50 9.03 8.81
C CYS A 48 -0.59 7.51 8.98
N GLN A 49 -0.74 7.03 10.21
CA GLN A 49 -0.85 5.60 10.51
C GLN A 49 -2.09 5.00 9.84
N ASN A 50 -3.25 5.66 9.94
CA ASN A 50 -4.45 5.20 9.25
C ASN A 50 -4.29 5.24 7.72
N ASN A 51 -3.64 6.28 7.20
CA ASN A 51 -3.38 6.44 5.78
C ASN A 51 -2.43 5.36 5.24
N MET A 52 -1.41 4.94 6.00
CA MET A 52 -0.58 3.78 5.67
C MET A 52 -1.42 2.51 5.55
N VAL A 53 -2.35 2.29 6.49
CA VAL A 53 -3.29 1.16 6.41
C VAL A 53 -4.17 1.24 5.16
N ILE A 54 -4.69 2.42 4.81
CA ILE A 54 -5.50 2.62 3.59
C ILE A 54 -4.66 2.32 2.34
N LEU A 55 -3.44 2.85 2.24
CA LEU A 55 -2.54 2.62 1.11
C LEU A 55 -2.20 1.13 0.95
N LYS A 56 -1.93 0.44 2.06
CA LYS A 56 -1.73 -1.02 2.07
C LYS A 56 -2.96 -1.76 1.52
N LEU A 57 -4.15 -1.46 2.04
CA LEU A 57 -5.39 -2.12 1.59
C LEU A 57 -5.69 -1.85 0.12
N LEU A 58 -5.43 -0.63 -0.35
CA LEU A 58 -5.58 -0.29 -1.77
C LEU A 58 -4.60 -1.09 -2.65
N SER A 59 -3.34 -1.23 -2.22
CA SER A 59 -2.36 -2.07 -2.89
C SER A 59 -2.81 -3.53 -2.97
N GLU A 60 -3.34 -4.08 -1.88
CA GLU A 60 -3.90 -5.43 -1.85
C GLU A 60 -5.09 -5.58 -2.81
N GLU A 61 -6.03 -4.63 -2.84
CA GLU A 61 -7.18 -4.65 -3.75
C GLU A 61 -6.74 -4.62 -5.22
N VAL A 62 -5.82 -3.71 -5.57
CA VAL A 62 -5.35 -3.53 -6.96
C VAL A 62 -4.51 -4.70 -7.44
N PHE A 63 -3.63 -5.24 -6.60
CA PHE A 63 -2.65 -6.24 -7.02
C PHE A 63 -3.09 -7.70 -6.73
N VAL A 64 -3.74 -7.98 -5.61
CA VAL A 64 -4.15 -9.34 -5.21
C VAL A 64 -5.56 -9.67 -5.67
N PHE A 65 -6.53 -8.80 -5.38
CA PHE A 65 -7.96 -9.10 -5.53
C PHE A 65 -8.56 -8.72 -6.90
N SER A 66 -7.73 -8.18 -7.80
CA SER A 66 -8.15 -7.88 -9.19
C SER A 66 -8.57 -9.12 -9.98
N THR A 67 -8.25 -10.33 -9.54
CA THR A 67 -8.67 -11.60 -10.17
C THR A 67 -10.16 -11.90 -9.88
N GLY A 68 -11.01 -11.70 -10.89
CA GLY A 68 -12.42 -12.13 -10.88
C GLY A 68 -13.44 -11.06 -10.47
N GLN A 69 -13.01 -9.90 -9.93
CA GLN A 69 -13.91 -8.79 -9.57
C GLN A 69 -13.89 -7.62 -10.55
N LEU A 70 -12.83 -7.52 -11.38
CA LEU A 70 -12.62 -6.44 -12.33
C LEU A 70 -12.39 -7.01 -13.73
N THR A 71 -12.74 -6.24 -14.75
CA THR A 71 -12.34 -6.55 -16.13
C THR A 71 -10.81 -6.47 -16.25
N GLN A 72 -10.23 -7.25 -17.15
CA GLN A 72 -8.78 -7.27 -17.35
C GLN A 72 -8.21 -5.88 -17.67
N THR A 73 -8.89 -5.11 -18.51
CA THR A 73 -8.51 -3.75 -18.87
C THR A 73 -8.50 -2.81 -17.66
N LYS A 74 -9.54 -2.86 -16.82
CA LYS A 74 -9.63 -2.03 -15.62
C LYS A 74 -8.56 -2.41 -14.59
N ALA A 75 -8.34 -3.72 -14.39
CA ALA A 75 -7.29 -4.21 -13.50
C ALA A 75 -5.90 -3.76 -13.96
N LYS A 76 -5.60 -3.84 -15.27
CA LYS A 76 -4.34 -3.36 -15.82
C LYS A 76 -4.17 -1.85 -15.60
N HIS A 77 -5.18 -1.06 -15.93
CA HIS A 77 -5.13 0.39 -15.75
C HIS A 77 -4.85 0.79 -14.29
N LEU A 78 -5.55 0.20 -13.32
CA LEU A 78 -5.30 0.44 -11.90
C LEU A 78 -3.88 0.07 -11.46
N LYS A 79 -3.33 -1.03 -11.96
CA LYS A 79 -1.94 -1.45 -11.66
C LYS A 79 -0.93 -0.47 -12.22
N ASP A 80 -1.11 -0.05 -13.47
CA ASP A 80 -0.23 0.90 -14.14
C ASP A 80 -0.25 2.26 -13.41
N THR A 81 -1.44 2.77 -13.07
CA THR A 81 -1.58 4.02 -12.30
C THR A 81 -1.00 3.90 -10.89
N MET A 82 -1.21 2.77 -10.20
CA MET A 82 -0.60 2.57 -8.88
C MET A 82 0.93 2.60 -8.96
N CYS A 83 1.50 2.04 -10.03
CA CYS A 83 2.95 2.05 -10.24
C CYS A 83 3.50 3.45 -10.58
N SER A 84 2.73 4.31 -11.26
CA SER A 84 3.14 5.70 -11.51
C SER A 84 3.10 6.53 -10.23
N GLU A 85 2.12 6.28 -9.37
CA GLU A 85 1.95 6.99 -8.09
C GLU A 85 2.88 6.49 -6.97
N PHE A 86 3.51 5.33 -7.15
CA PHE A 86 4.33 4.68 -6.13
C PHE A 86 5.47 5.57 -5.62
N SER A 87 6.06 6.43 -6.46
CA SER A 87 7.15 7.33 -6.05
C SER A 87 6.76 8.24 -4.88
N GLN A 88 5.53 8.78 -4.90
CA GLN A 88 5.03 9.66 -3.85
C GLN A 88 4.82 8.90 -2.54
N ILE A 89 4.26 7.69 -2.64
CA ILE A 89 4.03 6.79 -1.50
C ILE A 89 5.37 6.37 -0.89
N PHE A 90 6.35 6.01 -1.71
CA PHE A 90 7.67 5.62 -1.25
C PHE A 90 8.38 6.76 -0.52
N THR A 91 8.29 7.98 -1.06
CA THR A 91 8.83 9.18 -0.42
C THR A 91 8.19 9.43 0.96
N LEU A 92 6.88 9.22 1.09
CA LEU A 92 6.19 9.28 2.38
C LEU A 92 6.70 8.20 3.34
N CYS A 93 6.87 6.96 2.88
CA CYS A 93 7.41 5.89 3.70
C CYS A 93 8.82 6.22 4.21
N GLN A 94 9.72 6.70 3.35
CA GLN A 94 11.07 7.13 3.75
C GLN A 94 11.00 8.24 4.80
N PHE A 95 10.18 9.28 4.56
CA PHE A 95 9.98 10.36 5.53
C PHE A 95 9.56 9.85 6.90
N VAL A 96 8.59 8.92 6.97
CA VAL A 96 8.14 8.37 8.25
C VAL A 96 9.24 7.54 8.93
N LEU A 97 9.96 6.70 8.18
CA LEU A 97 11.02 5.84 8.72
C LEU A 97 12.22 6.64 9.23
N GLU A 98 12.49 7.82 8.65
CA GLU A 98 13.58 8.70 9.08
C GLU A 98 13.19 9.59 10.28
N ASN A 99 11.91 9.97 10.40
CA ASN A 99 11.50 11.05 11.29
C ASN A 99 10.58 10.64 12.45
N SER A 100 9.94 9.47 12.41
CA SER A 100 9.00 9.05 13.46
C SER A 100 9.60 7.97 14.39
N GLN A 101 9.36 8.13 15.68
CA GLN A 101 9.66 7.12 16.71
C GLN A 101 8.40 6.36 17.16
N ASN A 102 7.25 6.63 16.53
CA ASN A 102 5.98 6.03 16.86
C ASN A 102 5.92 4.60 16.31
N ALA A 103 6.17 3.62 17.18
CA ALA A 103 6.27 2.21 16.78
C ALA A 103 5.05 1.69 15.98
N PRO A 104 3.78 1.94 16.37
CA PRO A 104 2.62 1.59 15.55
C PRO A 104 2.61 2.20 14.14
N LEU A 105 3.09 3.42 13.97
CA LEU A 105 3.18 4.08 12.66
C LEU A 105 4.32 3.48 11.83
N VAL A 106 5.48 3.24 12.43
CA VAL A 106 6.62 2.58 11.77
C VAL A 106 6.22 1.19 11.30
N ASP A 107 5.56 0.41 12.14
CA ASP A 107 5.02 -0.92 11.81
C ASP A 107 4.06 -0.87 10.60
N ALA A 108 3.07 0.03 10.64
CA ALA A 108 2.13 0.21 9.53
C ALA A 108 2.84 0.64 8.23
N THR A 109 3.89 1.45 8.34
CA THR A 109 4.70 1.91 7.19
C THR A 109 5.52 0.78 6.59
N LEU A 110 6.16 -0.05 7.41
CA LEU A 110 6.92 -1.22 6.94
C LEU A 110 6.00 -2.24 6.25
N HIS A 111 4.82 -2.51 6.81
CA HIS A 111 3.83 -3.37 6.16
C HIS A 111 3.34 -2.82 4.82
N THR A 112 3.15 -1.50 4.73
CA THR A 112 2.79 -0.83 3.48
C THR A 112 3.91 -0.98 2.46
N LEU A 113 5.14 -0.64 2.83
CA LEU A 113 6.30 -0.72 1.95
C LEU A 113 6.53 -2.13 1.41
N LEU A 114 6.46 -3.14 2.28
CA LEU A 114 6.57 -4.56 1.89
C LEU A 114 5.53 -4.92 0.82
N ARG A 115 4.27 -4.54 1.05
CA ARG A 115 3.14 -4.87 0.17
C ARG A 115 3.30 -4.22 -1.21
N PHE A 116 3.68 -2.95 -1.27
CA PHE A 116 3.91 -2.24 -2.53
C PHE A 116 5.13 -2.76 -3.28
N SER A 117 6.24 -3.00 -2.59
CA SER A 117 7.48 -3.49 -3.21
C SER A 117 7.30 -4.87 -3.81
N ILE A 118 6.72 -5.83 -3.06
CA ILE A 118 6.43 -7.18 -3.58
C ILE A 118 5.51 -7.10 -4.80
N SER A 119 4.44 -6.31 -4.70
CA SER A 119 3.47 -6.20 -5.80
C SER A 119 4.12 -5.60 -7.06
N THR A 120 4.94 -4.57 -6.91
CA THR A 120 5.64 -3.95 -8.04
C THR A 120 6.64 -4.92 -8.67
N LEU A 121 7.43 -5.65 -7.86
CA LEU A 121 8.35 -6.69 -8.32
C LEU A 121 7.62 -7.74 -9.17
N ILE A 122 6.52 -8.29 -8.65
CA ILE A 122 5.75 -9.34 -9.33
C ILE A 122 5.11 -8.81 -10.64
N PHE A 123 4.42 -7.67 -10.59
CA PHE A 123 3.61 -7.25 -11.74
C PHE A 123 4.43 -6.54 -12.82
N LYS A 124 5.46 -5.76 -12.44
CA LYS A 124 6.22 -4.92 -13.37
C LYS A 124 7.47 -5.62 -13.91
N PHE A 125 8.17 -6.40 -13.08
CA PHE A 125 9.52 -6.88 -13.42
C PHE A 125 9.61 -8.39 -13.63
N LEU A 126 8.82 -9.20 -12.91
CA LEU A 126 8.89 -10.67 -13.00
C LEU A 126 8.51 -11.19 -14.40
N ASN A 127 7.54 -10.55 -15.04
CA ASN A 127 7.08 -10.94 -16.38
C ASN A 127 8.06 -10.55 -17.49
N VAL A 128 9.01 -9.63 -17.23
CA VAL A 128 9.97 -9.13 -18.23
C VAL A 128 11.20 -10.04 -18.25
N PRO A 129 11.51 -10.74 -19.36
CA PRO A 129 12.57 -11.75 -19.39
C PRO A 129 13.94 -11.25 -18.91
N MET A 130 14.32 -10.02 -19.24
CA MET A 130 15.61 -9.44 -18.83
C MET A 130 15.72 -9.18 -17.32
N PHE A 131 14.60 -8.95 -16.62
CA PHE A 131 14.57 -8.63 -15.19
C PHE A 131 14.07 -9.79 -14.32
N ARG A 132 13.60 -10.88 -14.94
CA ARG A 132 12.95 -11.99 -14.24
C ARG A 132 13.83 -12.60 -13.14
N ASN A 133 15.09 -12.93 -13.47
CA ASN A 133 15.98 -13.60 -12.53
C ASN A 133 16.33 -12.71 -11.33
N VAL A 134 16.67 -11.44 -11.57
CA VAL A 134 16.96 -10.50 -10.47
C VAL A 134 15.73 -10.25 -9.61
N THR A 135 14.54 -10.16 -10.21
CA THR A 135 13.28 -10.03 -9.49
C THR A 135 13.00 -11.24 -8.60
N LEU A 136 13.25 -12.46 -9.11
CA LEU A 136 13.12 -13.69 -8.33
C LEU A 136 14.12 -13.75 -7.18
N SER A 137 15.37 -13.32 -7.39
CA SER A 137 16.35 -13.21 -6.32
C SER A 137 15.87 -12.27 -5.21
N CYS A 138 15.40 -11.08 -5.54
CA CYS A 138 14.85 -10.14 -4.55
C CYS A 138 13.67 -10.75 -3.77
N LEU A 139 12.73 -11.40 -4.47
CA LEU A 139 11.58 -12.05 -3.83
C LEU A 139 12.02 -13.22 -2.94
N THR A 140 13.06 -13.96 -3.33
CA THR A 140 13.62 -15.08 -2.55
C THR A 140 14.31 -14.57 -1.29
N GLU A 141 15.07 -13.49 -1.36
CA GLU A 141 15.68 -12.84 -0.18
C GLU A 141 14.60 -12.36 0.79
N ILE A 142 13.55 -11.71 0.28
CA ILE A 142 12.40 -11.29 1.10
C ILE A 142 11.71 -12.50 1.75
N ALA A 143 11.48 -13.58 1.00
CA ALA A 143 10.83 -14.80 1.50
C ALA A 143 11.70 -15.57 2.49
N GLY A 144 13.03 -15.45 2.40
CA GLY A 144 14.00 -16.10 3.27
C GLY A 144 14.18 -15.43 4.64
N VAL A 145 13.56 -14.27 4.88
CA VAL A 145 13.60 -13.59 6.18
C VAL A 145 12.91 -14.46 7.23
N THR A 146 13.71 -15.02 8.13
CA THR A 146 13.20 -15.77 9.29
C THR A 146 12.86 -14.80 10.41
N VAL A 147 11.60 -14.80 10.83
CA VAL A 147 11.16 -14.00 11.98
C VAL A 147 11.53 -14.78 13.24
N SER A 148 12.64 -14.40 13.88
CA SER A 148 12.92 -14.82 15.25
C SER A 148 11.87 -14.18 16.15
N ASN A 149 10.92 -14.96 16.67
CA ASN A 149 9.93 -14.47 17.62
C ASN A 149 10.67 -13.89 18.84
N TYR A 150 10.59 -12.58 19.02
CA TYR A 150 11.06 -11.87 20.21
C TYR A 150 9.89 -11.55 21.12
#